data_AF-A0A928FSE7-F1
#
_entry.id   AF-A0A928FSE7-F1
#
_cell.length_a   1.000
_cell.length_b   1.000
_cell.length_c   1.000
_cell.angle_alpha   90.00
_cell.angle_beta   90.00
_cell.angle_gamma   90.00
#
_symmetry.space_group_name_H-M   'P 1'
#
loop_
_entity.id
_entity.type
_entity.pdbx_description
1 polymer ?
#
loop_
_entity_poly.entity_id
_entity_poly.type
_entity_poly.pdbx_seq_one_letter_code
_entity_poly.pdbx_strand_id
1 'polypeptide(L)'
;MKKSKQIVSLSEETKNQLKDALAENLPSLRKVLSLSQNDFGERTGVSRIRLSMIECGKYRMTWSQFTSFILVLVFNPQCKSILLRKNILTPELIAYFECKYIGEEPELDIRLY
;
A
#
# COMPACT_ATOMS: atom_id res chain seq x y z
N MET A 1 1.58 21.72 31.23
CA MET A 1 1.43 21.76 29.76
C MET A 1 1.51 20.34 29.23
N LYS A 2 0.41 19.74 28.75
CA LYS A 2 0.47 18.46 28.04
C LYS A 2 1.17 18.73 26.71
N LYS A 3 2.34 18.14 26.45
CA LYS A 3 2.90 18.15 25.08
C LYS A 3 1.83 17.57 24.17
N SER A 4 1.28 18.38 23.26
CA SER A 4 0.31 17.91 22.28
C SER A 4 0.96 16.77 21.51
N LYS A 5 0.46 15.55 21.68
CA LYS A 5 0.98 14.40 20.94
C LYS A 5 0.81 14.69 19.44
N GLN A 6 1.91 14.65 18.70
CA GLN A 6 1.90 14.86 17.24
C GLN A 6 1.57 13.54 16.55
N ILE A 7 0.65 13.55 15.58
CA ILE A 7 0.27 12.37 14.79
C ILE A 7 1.40 12.06 13.79
N VAL A 8 1.66 10.77 13.55
CA VAL A 8 2.61 10.33 12.52
C VAL A 8 2.20 10.89 11.15
N SER A 9 3.15 11.48 10.43
CA SER A 9 2.94 12.01 9.08
C SER A 9 3.96 11.44 8.11
N LEU A 10 3.55 11.20 6.87
CA LEU A 10 4.44 10.76 5.80
C LEU A 10 4.82 11.94 4.92
N SER A 11 6.12 12.08 4.63
CA SER A 11 6.61 13.04 3.65
C SER A 11 6.14 12.66 2.24
N GLU A 12 6.06 13.64 1.34
CA GLU A 12 5.73 13.35 -0.07
C GLU A 12 6.80 12.48 -0.74
N GLU A 13 8.06 12.62 -0.36
CA GLU A 13 9.18 11.77 -0.79
C GLU A 13 8.95 10.30 -0.39
N THR A 14 8.56 10.06 0.86
CA THR A 14 8.26 8.70 1.38
C THR A 14 7.08 8.09 0.63
N LYS A 15 5.98 8.85 0.46
CA LYS A 15 4.82 8.38 -0.32
C LYS A 15 5.20 8.04 -1.76
N ASN A 16 6.07 8.85 -2.34
CA ASN A 16 6.61 8.66 -3.68
C ASN A 16 7.41 7.36 -3.81
N GLN A 17 8.32 7.08 -2.87
CA GLN A 17 9.08 5.83 -2.82
C GLN A 17 8.17 4.61 -2.67
N LEU A 18 7.18 4.68 -1.78
CA LEU A 18 6.21 3.59 -1.57
C LEU A 18 5.39 3.29 -2.83
N LYS A 19 4.94 4.33 -3.54
CA LYS A 19 4.20 4.18 -4.80
C LYS A 19 5.04 3.51 -5.88
N ASP A 20 6.30 3.91 -6.02
CA ASP A 20 7.18 3.36 -7.04
C ASP A 20 7.51 1.89 -6.73
N ALA A 21 7.81 1.58 -5.46
CA ALA A 21 8.04 0.21 -5.00
C ALA A 21 6.80 -0.67 -5.21
N LEU A 22 5.59 -0.15 -4.95
CA LEU A 22 4.36 -0.89 -5.22
C LEU A 22 4.14 -1.11 -6.72
N ALA A 23 4.34 -0.09 -7.55
CA ALA A 23 4.16 -0.20 -9.00
C ALA A 23 5.06 -1.29 -9.61
N GLU A 24 6.32 -1.35 -9.20
CA GLU A 24 7.29 -2.35 -9.65
C GLU A 24 6.85 -3.78 -9.28
N ASN A 25 6.27 -3.96 -8.09
CA ASN A 25 5.88 -5.28 -7.58
C ASN A 25 4.42 -5.65 -7.92
N LEU A 26 3.62 -4.71 -8.44
CA LEU A 26 2.18 -4.88 -8.68
C LEU A 26 1.84 -6.05 -9.61
N PRO A 27 2.54 -6.28 -10.75
CA PRO A 27 2.26 -7.43 -11.60
C PRO A 27 2.46 -8.77 -10.90
N SER A 28 3.48 -8.87 -10.04
CA SER A 28 3.78 -10.07 -9.27
C SER A 28 2.71 -10.31 -8.19
N LEU A 29 2.39 -9.27 -7.43
CA LEU A 29 1.35 -9.30 -6.40
C LEU A 29 -0.02 -9.68 -6.99
N ARG A 30 -0.36 -9.14 -8.15
CA ARG A 30 -1.61 -9.47 -8.86
C ARG A 30 -1.63 -10.93 -9.33
N LYS A 31 -0.51 -11.45 -9.84
CA LYS A 31 -0.39 -12.86 -10.25
C LYS A 31 -0.50 -13.82 -9.06
N VAL A 32 0.00 -13.44 -7.88
CA VAL A 32 -0.20 -14.23 -6.63
C VAL A 32 -1.70 -14.38 -6.32
N LEU A 33 -2.50 -13.34 -6.57
CA LEU A 33 -3.96 -13.41 -6.45
C LEU A 33 -4.66 -14.12 -7.62
N SER A 34 -3.91 -14.57 -8.64
CA SER A 34 -4.46 -15.13 -9.88
C SER A 34 -5.45 -14.20 -10.59
N LEU A 35 -5.25 -12.88 -10.50
CA LEU A 35 -6.12 -11.87 -11.11
C LEU A 35 -5.55 -11.36 -12.43
N SER A 36 -6.42 -11.08 -13.40
CA SER A 36 -6.06 -10.28 -14.57
C SER A 36 -5.99 -8.79 -14.21
N GLN A 37 -5.45 -7.97 -15.11
CA GLN A 37 -5.49 -6.50 -14.93
C GLN A 37 -6.92 -5.97 -14.85
N ASN A 38 -7.87 -6.65 -15.51
CA ASN A 38 -9.27 -6.25 -15.44
C ASN A 38 -9.85 -6.55 -14.04
N ASP A 39 -9.65 -7.77 -13.55
CA ASP A 39 -10.21 -8.23 -12.27
C ASP A 39 -9.64 -7.44 -11.08
N PHE A 40 -8.35 -7.11 -11.13
CA PHE A 40 -7.74 -6.25 -10.10
C PHE A 40 -8.27 -4.81 -10.18
N GLY A 41 -8.51 -4.32 -11.40
CA GLY A 41 -9.11 -3.02 -11.64
C GLY A 41 -10.53 -2.90 -11.06
N GLU A 42 -11.37 -3.91 -11.26
CA GLU A 42 -12.73 -3.98 -10.71
C GLU A 42 -12.74 -3.91 -9.17
N ARG A 43 -11.78 -4.57 -8.51
CA ARG A 43 -11.64 -4.55 -7.05
C ARG A 43 -11.18 -3.21 -6.48
N THR A 44 -10.41 -2.46 -7.26
CA THR A 44 -9.72 -1.25 -6.80
C THR A 44 -10.35 0.05 -7.32
N GLY A 45 -11.33 -0.06 -8.22
CA GLY A 45 -11.95 1.08 -8.90
C GLY A 45 -11.04 1.72 -9.96
N VAL A 46 -9.99 1.02 -10.39
CA VAL A 46 -9.02 1.52 -11.38
C VAL A 46 -9.25 0.85 -12.72
N SER A 47 -9.34 1.62 -13.79
CA SER A 47 -9.55 1.03 -15.13
C SER A 47 -8.38 0.12 -15.54
N ARG A 48 -8.68 -0.93 -16.31
CA ARG A 48 -7.67 -1.84 -16.88
C ARG A 48 -6.54 -1.10 -17.59
N ILE A 49 -6.87 -0.06 -18.37
CA ILE A 49 -5.88 0.76 -19.11
C ILE A 49 -4.96 1.49 -18.13
N ARG A 50 -5.52 2.09 -17.07
CA ARG A 50 -4.75 2.78 -16.03
C ARG A 50 -3.82 1.81 -15.31
N LEU A 51 -4.32 0.62 -14.93
CA LEU A 51 -3.51 -0.40 -14.29
C LEU A 51 -2.37 -0.88 -15.18
N SER A 52 -2.63 -1.08 -16.48
CA SER A 52 -1.59 -1.42 -17.46
C SER A 52 -0.50 -0.34 -17.54
N MET A 53 -0.87 0.95 -17.58
CA MET A 53 0.10 2.04 -17.58
C MET A 53 0.93 2.09 -16.30
N ILE A 54 0.33 1.79 -15.14
CA ILE A 54 1.05 1.69 -13.85
C ILE A 54 2.06 0.53 -13.89
N GLU A 55 1.61 -0.67 -14.28
CA GLU A 55 2.45 -1.87 -14.34
C GLU A 55 3.61 -1.74 -15.35
N CYS A 56 3.44 -0.94 -16.41
CA CYS A 56 4.49 -0.64 -17.37
C CYS A 56 5.36 0.58 -17.01
N GLY A 57 5.15 1.21 -15.85
CA GLY A 57 5.89 2.41 -15.44
C GLY A 57 5.58 3.68 -16.25
N LYS A 58 4.54 3.65 -17.10
CA LYS A 58 4.10 4.78 -17.93
C LYS A 58 3.25 5.79 -17.17
N TYR A 59 2.75 5.42 -16.00
CA TYR A 59 1.96 6.30 -15.14
C TYR A 59 2.29 6.04 -13.68
N ARG A 60 2.70 7.09 -12.97
CA ARG A 60 2.86 7.03 -11.51
C ARG A 60 1.50 7.11 -10.85
N MET A 61 1.17 6.13 -10.02
CA MET A 61 -0.12 6.10 -9.33
C MET A 61 -0.31 7.30 -8.40
N THR A 62 -1.56 7.66 -8.14
CA THR A 62 -1.95 8.63 -7.11
C THR A 62 -1.92 7.99 -5.73
N TRP A 63 -1.98 8.79 -4.67
CA TRP A 63 -2.06 8.25 -3.30
C TRP A 63 -3.35 7.46 -3.07
N SER A 64 -4.48 7.89 -3.62
CA SER A 64 -5.76 7.16 -3.51
C SER A 64 -5.72 5.81 -4.23
N GLN A 65 -5.02 5.71 -5.36
CA GLN A 65 -4.80 4.42 -6.02
C GLN A 65 -3.88 3.52 -5.19
N PHE A 66 -2.80 4.06 -4.64
CA PHE A 66 -1.92 3.33 -3.73
C PHE A 66 -2.68 2.76 -2.54
N THR A 67 -3.48 3.57 -1.84
CA THR A 67 -4.24 3.10 -0.66
C THR A 67 -5.28 2.05 -1.03
N SER A 68 -5.98 2.22 -2.16
CA SER A 68 -6.91 1.20 -2.70
C SER A 68 -6.22 -0.12 -2.99
N PHE A 69 -5.02 -0.08 -3.60
CA PHE A 69 -4.25 -1.27 -3.91
C PHE A 69 -3.74 -1.96 -2.63
N ILE A 70 -3.19 -1.19 -1.68
CA ILE A 70 -2.73 -1.73 -0.40
C ILE A 70 -3.88 -2.44 0.33
N LEU A 71 -5.07 -1.85 0.37
CA LEU A 71 -6.24 -2.45 1.00
C LEU A 71 -6.52 -3.87 0.46
N VAL A 72 -6.62 -4.00 -0.86
CA VAL A 72 -6.90 -5.31 -1.50
C VAL A 72 -5.77 -6.32 -1.23
N LEU A 73 -4.52 -5.86 -1.24
CA LEU A 73 -3.35 -6.72 -1.10
C LEU A 73 -3.10 -7.16 0.35
N VAL A 74 -3.35 -6.32 1.35
CA VAL A 74 -3.08 -6.62 2.76
C VAL A 74 -3.94 -7.77 3.29
N PHE A 75 -5.16 -7.92 2.77
CA PHE A 75 -6.08 -8.99 3.20
C PHE A 75 -5.68 -10.38 2.69
N ASN A 76 -4.76 -10.48 1.73
CA ASN A 76 -4.20 -11.76 1.32
C ASN A 76 -2.86 -12.00 2.05
N PRO A 77 -2.72 -13.09 2.84
CA PRO A 77 -1.49 -13.35 3.61
C PRO A 77 -0.21 -13.44 2.77
N GLN A 78 -0.30 -14.00 1.56
CA GLN A 78 0.87 -14.14 0.67
C GLN A 78 1.30 -12.77 0.15
N CYS A 79 0.34 -11.94 -0.29
CA CYS A 79 0.61 -10.56 -0.69
C CYS A 79 1.16 -9.73 0.47
N LYS A 80 0.57 -9.84 1.67
CA LYS A 80 1.06 -9.16 2.88
C LYS A 80 2.52 -9.51 3.17
N SER A 81 2.90 -10.79 3.09
CA SER A 81 4.29 -11.23 3.25
C SER A 81 5.23 -10.60 2.22
N ILE A 82 4.81 -10.52 0.95
CA ILE A 82 5.59 -9.87 -0.11
C ILE A 82 5.73 -8.37 0.16
N LEU A 83 4.66 -7.68 0.55
CA LEU A 83 4.67 -6.25 0.86
C LEU A 83 5.64 -5.92 2.00
N LEU A 84 5.68 -6.75 3.05
CA LEU A 84 6.63 -6.61 4.16
C LEU A 84 8.07 -6.82 3.68
N ARG A 85 8.34 -7.91 2.95
CA ARG A 85 9.67 -8.23 2.44
C ARG A 85 10.22 -7.17 1.48
N LYS A 86 9.34 -6.51 0.73
CA LYS A 86 9.70 -5.46 -0.23
C LYS A 86 9.73 -4.06 0.37
N ASN A 87 9.57 -3.91 1.70
CA ASN A 87 9.49 -2.63 2.39
C ASN A 87 8.40 -1.69 1.81
N ILE A 88 7.29 -2.25 1.34
CA ILE A 88 6.12 -1.49 0.90
C ILE A 88 5.15 -1.30 2.07
N LEU A 89 4.95 -2.33 2.88
CA LEU A 89 4.15 -2.25 4.12
C LEU A 89 5.11 -2.04 5.30
N THR A 90 5.55 -0.79 5.51
CA THR A 90 6.50 -0.43 6.56
C THR A 90 5.80 -0.11 7.90
N PRO A 91 6.50 -0.20 9.05
CA PRO A 91 5.95 0.24 10.32
C PRO A 91 5.48 1.70 10.30
N GLU A 92 6.21 2.57 9.61
CA GLU A 92 5.84 3.98 9.44
C GLU A 92 4.52 4.15 8.67
N LEU A 93 4.34 3.38 7.57
CA LEU A 93 3.09 3.38 6.81
C LEU A 93 1.92 2.84 7.63
N ILE A 94 2.14 1.79 8.41
CA ILE A 94 1.12 1.21 9.29
C ILE A 94 0.71 2.24 10.36
N ALA A 95 1.69 2.83 11.06
CA ALA A 95 1.42 3.85 12.07
C ALA A 95 0.66 5.06 11.49
N TYR A 96 0.99 5.45 10.25
CA TYR A 96 0.27 6.48 9.52
C TYR A 96 -1.20 6.09 9.24
N PHE A 97 -1.46 4.87 8.79
CA PHE A 97 -2.84 4.39 8.56
C PHE A 97 -3.64 4.13 9.84
N GLU A 98 -2.96 3.79 10.94
CA GLU A 98 -3.57 3.62 12.26
C GLU A 98 -3.80 4.94 13.00
N CYS A 99 -3.41 6.08 12.39
CA CYS A 99 -3.49 7.41 13.00
C CYS A 99 -2.76 7.50 14.36
N LYS A 100 -1.64 6.77 14.51
CA LYS A 100 -0.86 6.72 15.76
C LYS A 100 -0.14 8.05 16.03
N TYR A 101 0.20 8.28 17.29
CA TYR A 101 1.06 9.39 17.67
C TYR A 101 2.54 9.01 17.58
N ILE A 102 3.41 10.01 17.39
CA ILE A 102 4.87 9.81 17.39
C ILE A 102 5.30 9.13 18.70
N GLY A 103 6.01 8.00 18.55
CA GLY A 103 6.50 7.17 19.67
C GLY A 103 5.57 6.03 20.08
N GLU A 104 4.40 5.89 19.46
CA GLU A 104 3.55 4.71 19.62
C GLU A 104 3.96 3.64 18.60
N GLU A 105 4.08 2.39 19.04
CA GLU A 105 4.36 1.27 18.15
C GLU A 105 3.11 0.90 17.33
N PRO A 106 3.26 0.65 16.01
CA PRO A 106 2.15 0.20 15.17
C PRO A 106 1.74 -1.24 15.50
N GLU A 107 0.45 -1.55 15.36
CA GLU A 107 -0.05 -2.91 15.52
C GLU A 107 0.19 -3.73 14.24
N LEU A 108 1.25 -4.53 14.26
CA LEU A 108 1.64 -5.37 13.10
C LEU A 108 0.68 -6.56 12.85
N ASP A 109 -0.17 -6.87 13.84
CA ASP A 109 -1.03 -8.06 13.87
C ASP A 109 -2.47 -7.73 13.42
N ILE A 110 -2.66 -7.51 12.12
CA ILE A 110 -4.02 -7.51 11.52
C ILE A 110 -4.54 -8.96 11.55
N ARG A 111 -4.99 -9.44 12.71
CA ARG A 111 -5.74 -10.70 12.82
C ARG A 111 -7.19 -10.42 12.48
N LEU A 112 -7.60 -10.76 11.27
CA LEU A 112 -9.01 -11.01 11.01
C LEU A 112 -9.31 -12.42 11.52
N TYR A 113 -9.62 -12.49 12.82
CA TYR A 113 -10.19 -13.63 13.57
C TYR A 113 -9.59 -15.02 13.30
#